data_AF-A0A2V8CW34-F1
#
_entry.id   AF-A0A2V8CW34-F1
#
_cell.length_a   1.000
_cell.length_b   1.000
_cell.length_c   1.000
_cell.angle_alpha   90.00
_cell.angle_beta   90.00
_cell.angle_gamma   90.00
#
_symmetry.space_group_name_H-M   'P 1'
#
loop_
_entity.id
_entity.type
_entity.pdbx_description
1 polymer ?
#
loop_
_entity_poly.entity_id
_entity_poly.type
_entity_poly.pdbx_seq_one_letter_code
_entity_poly.pdbx_strand_id
1 'polypeptide(L)'
;LVVYWRSPRLMIPIVLAAAIGVSWASYKMQYTREFVPTTANIGATLMCGLWEVPSRFASTCSDAAYFNWITKHTPFEPTSQAASNFATREVLKFWLTFPGHFVIMLYDKMLRFLGGDVWPGHATDLQQSLFQIVPRAPLVVFLLTTMALAVAAGHERLRTLLLAWPLFLNAPLFWVMQASDGRFYSAAGVALVVAAVPLLFEGPFYVAIAAQPRRTLALVVSAGVLAMAARPLDVWLLHNDAFHYWTPFFDASSSPWGTGR
;
A
#
# COMPACT_ATOMS: atom_id res chain seq x y z
N LEU A 1 -14.15 18.54 19.68
CA LEU A 1 -13.87 17.29 18.91
C LEU A 1 -14.64 16.07 19.44
N VAL A 2 -15.72 16.30 20.19
CA VAL A 2 -16.76 15.31 20.51
C VAL A 2 -18.06 16.00 20.11
N VAL A 3 -19.04 15.25 19.60
CA VAL A 3 -20.31 15.70 18.99
C VAL A 3 -20.24 15.93 17.47
N TYR A 4 -20.09 14.83 16.72
CA TYR A 4 -20.56 14.74 15.33
C TYR A 4 -21.39 13.46 15.07
N TRP A 5 -22.02 12.89 16.10
CA TRP A 5 -22.81 11.65 16.01
C TRP A 5 -24.32 11.86 15.79
N ARG A 6 -24.80 13.10 15.62
CA ARG A 6 -26.24 13.42 15.54
C ARG A 6 -26.80 13.67 14.13
N SER A 7 -26.01 13.54 13.06
CA SER A 7 -26.51 13.75 11.70
C SER A 7 -26.98 12.44 11.05
N PRO A 8 -28.22 12.33 10.53
CA PRO A 8 -28.67 11.18 9.75
C PRO A 8 -27.85 10.95 8.46
N ARG A 9 -26.96 11.89 8.09
CA ARG A 9 -26.06 11.75 6.94
C ARG A 9 -24.87 10.82 7.19
N LEU A 10 -24.53 10.50 8.45
CA LEU A 10 -23.53 9.48 8.79
C LEU A 10 -24.10 8.07 8.84
N MET A 11 -25.43 7.93 8.98
CA MET A 11 -26.11 6.64 8.81
C MET A 11 -26.01 6.17 7.36
N ILE A 12 -26.05 7.08 6.39
CA ILE A 12 -26.01 6.74 4.96
C ILE A 12 -24.78 5.89 4.59
N PRO A 13 -23.52 6.30 4.86
CA PRO A 13 -22.36 5.47 4.54
C PRO A 13 -22.31 4.16 5.34
N ILE A 14 -22.79 4.14 6.59
CA ILE A 14 -22.84 2.92 7.40
C ILE A 14 -23.86 1.93 6.83
N VAL A 15 -25.06 2.43 6.47
CA VAL A 15 -26.13 1.63 5.86
C VAL A 15 -25.72 1.17 4.47
N LEU A 16 -25.02 1.99 3.68
CA LEU A 16 -24.47 1.58 2.39
C LEU A 16 -23.37 0.52 2.55
N ALA A 17 -22.43 0.70 3.47
CA ALA A 17 -21.39 -0.28 3.75
C ALA A 17 -21.99 -1.60 4.27
N ALA A 18 -22.99 -1.52 5.15
CA ALA A 18 -23.71 -2.68 5.66
C ALA A 18 -24.53 -3.35 4.55
N ALA A 19 -25.24 -2.59 3.70
CA ALA A 19 -26.00 -3.14 2.58
C ALA A 19 -25.09 -3.86 1.59
N ILE A 20 -23.97 -3.22 1.19
CA ILE A 20 -22.98 -3.83 0.29
C ILE A 20 -22.37 -5.07 0.96
N GLY A 21 -21.93 -4.96 2.20
CA GLY A 21 -21.29 -6.06 2.94
C GLY A 21 -22.23 -7.24 3.17
N VAL A 22 -23.47 -6.98 3.59
CA VAL A 22 -24.49 -8.02 3.82
C VAL A 22 -24.95 -8.64 2.50
N SER A 23 -25.16 -7.86 1.44
CA SER A 23 -25.51 -8.41 0.12
C SER A 23 -24.37 -9.27 -0.42
N TRP A 24 -23.13 -8.84 -0.27
CA TRP A 24 -21.94 -9.61 -0.67
C TRP A 24 -21.77 -10.88 0.15
N ALA A 25 -21.92 -10.79 1.48
CA ALA A 25 -21.88 -11.94 2.38
C ALA A 25 -23.00 -12.94 2.05
N SER A 26 -24.22 -12.46 1.78
CA SER A 26 -25.37 -13.29 1.44
C SER A 26 -25.19 -13.98 0.10
N TYR A 27 -24.65 -13.27 -0.90
CA TYR A 27 -24.29 -13.84 -2.19
C TYR A 27 -23.27 -14.97 -2.00
N LYS A 28 -22.16 -14.72 -1.30
CA LYS A 28 -21.14 -15.75 -1.06
C LYS A 28 -21.64 -16.92 -0.24
N MET A 29 -22.51 -16.70 0.73
CA MET A 29 -23.12 -17.77 1.53
C MET A 29 -23.79 -18.85 0.66
N GLN A 30 -24.30 -18.49 -0.52
CA GLN A 30 -24.90 -19.44 -1.47
C GLN A 30 -23.86 -20.40 -2.08
N TYR A 31 -22.60 -19.98 -2.20
CA TYR A 31 -21.55 -20.72 -2.90
C TYR A 31 -20.47 -21.29 -1.95
N THR A 32 -20.15 -20.59 -0.87
CA THR A 32 -19.09 -20.96 0.08
C THR A 32 -19.61 -21.40 1.44
N ARG A 33 -20.92 -21.27 1.71
CA ARG A 33 -21.55 -21.49 3.03
C ARG A 33 -20.98 -20.59 4.15
N GLU A 34 -20.28 -19.51 3.82
CA GLU A 34 -19.71 -18.56 4.77
C GLU A 34 -20.31 -17.16 4.63
N PHE A 35 -20.77 -16.59 5.75
CA PHE A 35 -21.27 -15.22 5.79
C PHE A 35 -20.12 -14.24 6.08
N VAL A 36 -19.44 -13.79 5.03
CA VAL A 36 -18.28 -12.90 5.15
C VAL A 36 -18.52 -11.63 4.32
N PRO A 37 -18.61 -10.44 4.94
CA PRO A 37 -18.94 -9.20 4.24
C PRO A 37 -17.79 -8.61 3.40
N THR A 38 -16.58 -9.17 3.50
CA THR A 38 -15.37 -8.73 2.77
C THR A 38 -14.85 -9.82 1.85
N THR A 39 -13.73 -9.62 1.16
CA THR A 39 -13.08 -10.72 0.44
C THR A 39 -12.49 -11.73 1.43
N ALA A 40 -12.67 -13.02 1.17
CA ALA A 40 -12.13 -14.10 2.03
C ALA A 40 -10.63 -14.36 1.79
N ASN A 41 -9.96 -13.54 0.98
CA ASN A 41 -8.59 -13.75 0.54
C ASN A 41 -7.57 -12.83 1.22
N ILE A 42 -7.96 -12.01 2.21
CA ILE A 42 -7.04 -11.08 2.89
C ILE A 42 -5.77 -11.81 3.39
N GLY A 43 -5.93 -12.95 4.05
CA GLY A 43 -4.82 -13.75 4.52
C GLY A 43 -3.94 -14.32 3.40
N ALA A 44 -4.54 -14.75 2.29
CA ALA A 44 -3.81 -15.22 1.13
C ALA A 44 -2.99 -14.09 0.49
N THR A 45 -3.59 -12.92 0.32
CA THR A 45 -2.93 -11.72 -0.21
C THR A 45 -1.78 -11.32 0.69
N LEU A 46 -1.99 -11.18 2.00
CA LEU A 46 -0.95 -10.88 3.00
C LEU A 46 0.22 -11.87 2.95
N MET A 47 -0.09 -13.17 2.85
CA MET A 47 0.91 -14.23 2.75
C MET A 47 1.73 -14.09 1.46
N CYS A 48 1.08 -13.86 0.32
CA CYS A 48 1.79 -13.60 -0.95
C CYS A 48 2.64 -12.33 -0.86
N GLY A 49 2.10 -11.24 -0.30
CA GLY A 49 2.80 -9.98 -0.13
C GLY A 49 4.04 -10.06 0.76
N LEU A 50 4.09 -10.99 1.70
CA LEU A 50 5.26 -11.22 2.56
C LEU A 50 6.51 -11.61 1.75
N TRP A 51 6.31 -12.31 0.62
CA TRP A 51 7.35 -12.92 -0.20
C TRP A 51 7.72 -12.09 -1.44
N GLU A 52 7.18 -10.89 -1.59
CA GLU A 52 7.50 -9.99 -2.70
C GLU A 52 8.85 -9.28 -2.53
N VAL A 53 9.46 -9.38 -1.35
CA VAL A 53 10.78 -8.84 -1.02
C VAL A 53 11.81 -9.97 -0.92
N PRO A 54 12.99 -9.83 -1.54
CA PRO A 54 14.06 -10.81 -1.44
C PRO A 54 14.37 -11.15 0.01
N SER A 55 14.30 -12.43 0.38
CA SER A 55 14.64 -12.89 1.73
C SER A 55 15.11 -14.33 1.73
N ARG A 56 15.66 -14.79 2.86
CA ARG A 56 16.13 -16.17 3.07
C ARG A 56 15.00 -17.17 3.31
N PHE A 57 13.76 -16.69 3.46
CA PHE A 57 12.59 -17.53 3.63
C PHE A 57 12.11 -18.07 2.27
N ALA A 58 11.41 -19.21 2.28
CA ALA A 58 11.08 -19.96 1.05
C ALA A 58 10.33 -19.11 0.01
N SER A 59 10.92 -18.98 -1.18
CA SER A 59 10.41 -18.14 -2.27
C SER A 59 9.42 -18.89 -3.15
N THR A 60 8.12 -18.65 -2.98
CA THR A 60 7.14 -18.77 -4.08
C THR A 60 5.93 -17.87 -3.79
N CYS A 61 5.87 -16.70 -4.43
CA CYS A 61 4.67 -15.87 -4.43
C CYS A 61 3.65 -16.47 -5.41
N SER A 62 2.79 -17.38 -4.93
CA SER A 62 1.67 -17.87 -5.74
C SER A 62 0.50 -18.34 -4.89
N ASP A 63 -0.70 -18.25 -5.45
CA ASP A 63 -1.92 -18.80 -4.84
C ASP A 63 -1.78 -20.31 -4.57
N ALA A 64 -1.06 -21.03 -5.46
CA ALA A 64 -0.79 -22.45 -5.28
C ALA A 64 0.12 -22.73 -4.07
N ALA A 65 1.14 -21.91 -3.84
CA ALA A 65 2.01 -22.02 -2.66
C ALA A 65 1.21 -21.76 -1.36
N TYR A 66 0.33 -20.75 -1.38
CA TYR A 66 -0.60 -20.50 -0.27
C TYR A 66 -1.53 -21.68 -0.02
N PHE A 67 -2.19 -22.22 -1.05
CA PHE A 67 -3.11 -23.36 -0.89
C PHE A 67 -2.42 -24.61 -0.38
N ASN A 68 -1.22 -24.91 -0.89
CA ASN A 68 -0.41 -26.02 -0.40
C ASN A 68 0.00 -25.81 1.07
N TRP A 69 0.39 -24.58 1.43
CA TRP A 69 0.77 -24.25 2.80
C TRP A 69 -0.40 -24.42 3.79
N ILE A 70 -1.60 -23.91 3.45
CA ILE A 70 -2.81 -24.09 4.27
C ILE A 70 -3.15 -25.56 4.45
N THR A 71 -3.16 -26.33 3.35
CA THR A 71 -3.51 -27.77 3.36
C THR A 71 -2.54 -28.57 4.22
N LYS A 72 -1.26 -28.16 4.28
CA LYS A 72 -0.23 -28.84 5.08
C LYS A 72 -0.33 -28.55 6.57
N HIS A 73 -0.78 -27.36 6.97
CA HIS A 73 -0.71 -26.89 8.36
C HIS A 73 -2.07 -26.82 9.07
N THR A 74 -3.17 -26.95 8.33
CA THR A 74 -4.52 -26.83 8.89
C THR A 74 -5.49 -27.79 8.22
N PRO A 75 -6.60 -28.17 8.89
CA PRO A 75 -7.69 -28.91 8.28
C PRO A 75 -8.66 -28.01 7.50
N PHE A 76 -8.36 -26.71 7.31
CA PHE A 76 -9.28 -25.76 6.68
C PHE A 76 -9.23 -25.88 5.15
N GLU A 77 -10.38 -25.65 4.51
CA GLU A 77 -10.41 -25.48 3.06
C GLU A 77 -9.63 -24.20 2.68
N PRO A 78 -8.69 -24.22 1.73
CA PRO A 78 -7.81 -23.07 1.46
C PRO A 78 -8.51 -21.77 1.04
N THR A 79 -9.72 -21.89 0.49
CA THR A 79 -10.60 -20.79 0.07
C THR A 79 -11.49 -20.24 1.20
N SER A 80 -11.50 -20.90 2.36
CA SER A 80 -12.34 -20.53 3.51
C SER A 80 -11.82 -19.32 4.28
N GLN A 81 -12.73 -18.64 4.98
CA GLN A 81 -12.38 -17.55 5.89
C GLN A 81 -11.53 -18.04 7.07
N ALA A 82 -11.71 -19.29 7.50
CA ALA A 82 -10.89 -19.88 8.56
C ALA A 82 -9.42 -19.97 8.15
N ALA A 83 -9.14 -20.43 6.93
CA ALA A 83 -7.79 -20.43 6.35
C ALA A 83 -7.21 -19.01 6.24
N SER A 84 -8.00 -18.06 5.78
CA SER A 84 -7.61 -16.64 5.65
C SER A 84 -7.27 -16.00 7.00
N ASN A 85 -8.08 -16.28 8.03
CA ASN A 85 -7.85 -15.79 9.39
C ASN A 85 -6.59 -16.43 10.00
N PHE A 86 -6.35 -17.71 9.77
CA PHE A 86 -5.13 -18.39 10.18
C PHE A 86 -3.90 -17.75 9.52
N ALA A 87 -3.91 -17.59 8.19
CA ALA A 87 -2.83 -16.95 7.46
C ALA A 87 -2.55 -15.52 7.95
N THR A 88 -3.60 -14.72 8.16
CA THR A 88 -3.48 -13.36 8.71
C THR A 88 -2.77 -13.37 10.06
N ARG A 89 -3.15 -14.28 10.97
CA ARG A 89 -2.51 -14.40 12.29
C ARG A 89 -1.04 -14.79 12.17
N GLU A 90 -0.71 -15.73 11.29
CA GLU A 90 0.68 -16.15 11.10
C GLU A 90 1.55 -15.08 10.45
N VAL A 91 1.03 -14.32 9.48
CA VAL A 91 1.72 -13.16 8.90
C VAL A 91 1.96 -12.07 9.96
N LEU A 92 0.95 -11.77 10.79
CA LEU A 92 1.13 -10.81 11.88
C LEU A 92 2.17 -11.28 12.90
N LYS A 93 2.16 -12.56 13.27
CA LYS A 93 3.21 -13.14 14.13
C LYS A 93 4.59 -13.03 13.49
N PHE A 94 4.69 -13.27 12.19
CA PHE A 94 5.94 -13.11 11.46
C PHE A 94 6.45 -11.67 11.55
N TRP A 95 5.61 -10.65 11.29
CA TRP A 95 6.05 -9.25 11.40
C TRP A 95 6.44 -8.84 12.82
N LEU A 96 5.76 -9.38 13.84
CA LEU A 96 6.16 -9.16 15.23
C LEU A 96 7.49 -9.85 15.57
N THR A 97 7.79 -10.98 14.93
CA THR A 97 9.05 -11.70 15.09
C THR A 97 10.18 -11.00 14.35
N PHE A 98 9.93 -10.54 13.11
CA PHE A 98 10.90 -9.91 12.22
C PHE A 98 10.42 -8.49 11.80
N PRO A 99 10.42 -7.51 12.73
CA PRO A 99 9.97 -6.16 12.43
C PRO A 99 10.85 -5.46 11.38
N GLY A 100 12.13 -5.82 11.29
CA GLY A 100 13.01 -5.33 10.23
C GLY A 100 12.55 -5.76 8.84
N HIS A 101 12.20 -7.03 8.64
CA HIS A 101 11.59 -7.54 7.40
C HIS A 101 10.33 -6.75 7.03
N PHE A 102 9.46 -6.46 8.00
CA PHE A 102 8.26 -5.67 7.76
C PHE A 102 8.58 -4.25 7.27
N VAL A 103 9.57 -3.58 7.87
CA VAL A 103 10.01 -2.24 7.44
C VAL A 103 10.59 -2.27 6.04
N ILE A 104 11.46 -3.24 5.73
CA ILE A 104 12.04 -3.41 4.38
C ILE A 104 10.91 -3.67 3.38
N MET A 105 9.95 -4.54 3.71
CA MET A 105 8.81 -4.85 2.86
C MET A 105 7.99 -3.62 2.51
N LEU A 106 7.64 -2.81 3.51
CA LEU A 106 6.90 -1.57 3.28
C LEU A 106 7.71 -0.59 2.43
N TYR A 107 9.01 -0.48 2.71
CA TYR A 107 9.88 0.47 2.03
C TYR A 107 10.11 0.10 0.56
N ASP A 108 10.45 -1.16 0.25
CA ASP A 108 10.62 -1.66 -1.12
C ASP A 108 9.32 -1.47 -1.93
N LYS A 109 8.16 -1.79 -1.35
CA LYS A 109 6.87 -1.61 -2.04
C LYS A 109 6.50 -0.15 -2.24
N MET A 110 6.80 0.72 -1.28
CA MET A 110 6.69 2.17 -1.45
C MET A 110 7.61 2.65 -2.58
N LEU A 111 8.83 2.14 -2.70
CA LEU A 111 9.73 2.51 -3.79
C LEU A 111 9.30 1.97 -5.14
N ARG A 112 8.72 0.77 -5.24
CA ARG A 112 8.09 0.27 -6.46
C ARG A 112 6.90 1.13 -6.87
N PHE A 113 6.09 1.52 -5.90
CA PHE A 113 5.00 2.48 -6.10
C PHE A 113 5.53 3.81 -6.67
N LEU A 114 6.57 4.39 -6.05
CA LEU A 114 7.24 5.59 -6.56
C LEU A 114 7.91 5.35 -7.92
N GLY A 115 8.40 4.14 -8.17
CA GLY A 115 9.03 3.68 -9.41
C GLY A 115 8.09 3.63 -10.61
N GLY A 116 6.77 3.65 -10.36
CA GLY A 116 5.75 3.71 -11.41
C GLY A 116 4.67 2.63 -11.33
N ASP A 117 4.69 1.75 -10.33
CA ASP A 117 3.66 0.69 -10.17
C ASP A 117 2.33 1.24 -9.66
N VAL A 118 2.27 2.54 -9.38
CA VAL A 118 1.05 3.30 -9.08
C VAL A 118 0.05 3.37 -10.27
N TRP A 119 0.52 3.09 -11.49
CA TRP A 119 -0.31 3.08 -12.69
C TRP A 119 -0.79 1.64 -12.97
N PRO A 120 -2.10 1.40 -13.14
CA PRO A 120 -2.63 0.05 -13.25
C PRO A 120 -2.32 -0.60 -14.61
N GLY A 121 -2.16 -1.92 -14.59
CA GLY A 121 -2.19 -2.78 -15.78
C GLY A 121 -0.95 -2.73 -16.67
N HIS A 122 -0.98 -3.53 -17.76
CA HIS A 122 0.01 -3.40 -18.81
C HIS A 122 -0.07 -1.99 -19.42
N ALA A 123 1.09 -1.36 -19.59
CA ALA A 123 1.19 -0.02 -20.11
C ALA A 123 0.55 0.03 -21.51
N THR A 124 -0.47 0.87 -21.69
CA THR A 124 -1.06 1.11 -23.02
C THR A 124 -0.04 1.82 -23.92
N ASP A 125 -0.16 1.71 -25.24
CA ASP A 125 0.80 2.33 -26.17
C ASP A 125 0.93 3.86 -25.97
N LEU A 126 -0.17 4.52 -25.61
CA LEU A 126 -0.20 5.94 -25.24
C LEU A 126 0.61 6.21 -23.96
N GLN A 127 0.44 5.37 -22.93
CA GLN A 127 1.22 5.47 -21.69
C GLN A 127 2.71 5.23 -21.97
N GLN A 128 3.04 4.19 -22.74
CA GLN A 128 4.43 3.91 -23.13
C GLN A 128 5.06 5.08 -23.88
N SER A 129 4.33 5.68 -24.83
CA SER A 129 4.79 6.86 -25.59
C SER A 129 5.02 8.10 -24.71
N LEU A 130 4.12 8.37 -23.75
CA LEU A 130 4.29 9.46 -22.78
C LEU A 130 5.46 9.22 -21.83
N PHE A 131 5.68 7.96 -21.41
CA PHE A 131 6.77 7.58 -20.50
C PHE A 131 8.14 7.50 -21.16
N GLN A 132 8.24 7.56 -22.49
CA GLN A 132 9.50 7.78 -23.19
C GLN A 132 10.04 9.21 -23.00
N ILE A 133 9.15 10.19 -22.75
CA ILE A 133 9.50 11.61 -22.59
C ILE A 133 9.90 11.92 -21.15
N VAL A 134 9.12 11.43 -20.18
CA VAL A 134 9.40 11.58 -18.74
C VAL A 134 9.32 10.22 -18.06
N PRO A 135 10.41 9.73 -17.43
CA PRO A 135 10.36 8.47 -16.69
C PRO A 135 9.29 8.51 -15.59
N ARG A 136 8.66 7.36 -15.28
CA ARG A 136 7.55 7.29 -14.32
C ARG A 136 7.91 7.82 -12.94
N ALA A 137 9.08 7.43 -12.43
CA ALA A 137 9.51 7.80 -11.08
C ALA A 137 9.62 9.31 -10.83
N PRO A 138 10.36 10.10 -11.64
CA PRO A 138 10.42 11.54 -11.46
C PRO A 138 9.06 12.21 -11.63
N LEU A 139 8.18 11.71 -12.51
CA LEU A 139 6.82 12.23 -12.65
C LEU A 139 6.01 12.02 -11.36
N VAL A 140 6.05 10.82 -10.77
CA VAL A 140 5.33 10.52 -9.52
C VAL A 140 5.85 11.40 -8.38
N VAL A 141 7.17 11.51 -8.21
CA VAL A 141 7.79 12.36 -7.18
C VAL A 141 7.43 13.83 -7.38
N PHE A 142 7.44 14.31 -8.63
CA PHE A 142 7.03 15.68 -8.95
C PHE A 142 5.58 15.96 -8.55
N LEU A 143 4.64 15.10 -8.94
CA LEU A 143 3.21 15.28 -8.61
C LEU A 143 2.96 15.21 -7.10
N LEU A 144 3.62 14.30 -6.38
CA LEU A 144 3.57 14.24 -4.92
C LEU A 144 4.12 15.52 -4.28
N THR A 145 5.21 16.06 -4.82
CA THR A 145 5.81 17.31 -4.34
C THR A 145 4.87 18.50 -4.57
N THR A 146 4.21 18.59 -5.72
CA THR A 146 3.21 19.62 -6.02
C THR A 146 2.07 19.61 -5.00
N MET A 147 1.56 18.42 -4.65
CA MET A 147 0.52 18.29 -3.63
C MET A 147 1.01 18.68 -2.24
N ALA A 148 2.22 18.25 -1.87
CA ALA A 148 2.83 18.61 -0.59
C ALA A 148 3.02 20.12 -0.46
N LEU A 149 3.42 20.78 -1.54
CA LEU A 149 3.53 22.24 -1.62
C LEU A 149 2.18 22.92 -1.46
N ALA A 150 1.12 22.42 -2.09
CA ALA A 150 -0.24 22.97 -1.94
C ALA A 150 -0.70 22.93 -0.48
N VAL A 151 -0.52 21.76 0.16
CA VAL A 151 -0.86 21.56 1.57
C VAL A 151 -0.04 22.47 2.49
N ALA A 152 1.26 22.59 2.24
CA ALA A 152 2.17 23.37 3.08
C ALA A 152 2.00 24.88 2.92
N ALA A 153 1.75 25.35 1.69
CA ALA A 153 1.44 26.74 1.38
C ALA A 153 0.00 27.12 1.81
N GLY A 154 -0.86 26.13 2.09
CA GLY A 154 -2.25 26.33 2.49
C GLY A 154 -3.19 26.61 1.32
N HIS A 155 -2.76 26.37 0.09
CA HIS A 155 -3.57 26.54 -1.12
C HIS A 155 -4.43 25.29 -1.35
N GLU A 156 -5.75 25.45 -1.39
CA GLU A 156 -6.71 24.36 -1.65
C GLU A 156 -6.48 23.10 -0.79
N ARG A 157 -5.90 23.25 0.41
CA ARG A 157 -5.43 22.14 1.26
C ARG A 157 -6.48 21.06 1.46
N LEU A 158 -7.73 21.45 1.72
CA LEU A 158 -8.81 20.50 1.97
C LEU A 158 -9.13 19.71 0.69
N ARG A 159 -9.25 20.37 -0.46
CA ARG A 159 -9.48 19.74 -1.76
C ARG A 159 -8.35 18.79 -2.11
N THR A 160 -7.09 19.22 -1.96
CA THR A 160 -5.92 18.38 -2.23
C THR A 160 -5.93 17.13 -1.34
N LEU A 161 -6.15 17.26 -0.03
CA LEU A 161 -6.20 16.11 0.89
C LEU A 161 -7.39 15.18 0.60
N LEU A 162 -8.56 15.75 0.28
CA LEU A 162 -9.75 14.99 -0.07
C LEU A 162 -9.60 14.23 -1.37
N LEU A 163 -8.90 14.75 -2.38
CA LEU A 163 -8.65 14.04 -3.63
C LEU A 163 -7.51 13.02 -3.50
N ALA A 164 -6.57 13.29 -2.60
CA ALA A 164 -5.40 12.46 -2.34
C ALA A 164 -5.65 11.28 -1.37
N TRP A 165 -6.85 11.15 -0.80
CA TRP A 165 -7.13 10.12 0.19
C TRP A 165 -6.71 8.70 -0.22
N PRO A 166 -6.78 8.26 -1.51
CA PRO A 166 -6.34 6.93 -1.90
C PRO A 166 -4.83 6.75 -1.77
N LEU A 167 -4.04 7.83 -1.89
CA LEU A 167 -2.59 7.80 -1.71
C LEU A 167 -2.20 7.60 -0.24
N PHE A 168 -2.93 8.24 0.68
CA PHE A 168 -2.56 8.26 2.10
C PHE A 168 -3.24 7.17 2.93
N LEU A 169 -4.40 6.68 2.50
CA LEU A 169 -5.17 5.67 3.24
C LEU A 169 -5.18 4.32 2.54
N ASN A 170 -5.29 4.30 1.21
CA ASN A 170 -5.49 3.05 0.46
C ASN A 170 -4.16 2.43 0.02
N ALA A 171 -3.23 3.21 -0.54
CA ALA A 171 -1.93 2.70 -0.99
C ALA A 171 -1.12 2.01 0.13
N PRO A 172 -1.05 2.53 1.37
CA PRO A 172 -0.33 1.85 2.45
C PRO A 172 -0.95 0.48 2.81
N LEU A 173 -2.27 0.37 2.80
CA LEU A 173 -2.95 -0.92 3.02
C LEU A 173 -2.58 -1.94 1.94
N PHE A 174 -2.43 -1.48 0.68
CA PHE A 174 -2.01 -2.34 -0.41
C PHE A 174 -0.53 -2.72 -0.37
N TRP A 175 0.36 -1.83 0.08
CA TRP A 175 1.77 -2.19 0.33
C TRP A 175 1.86 -3.35 1.32
N VAL A 176 1.06 -3.31 2.38
CA VAL A 176 0.99 -4.38 3.37
C VAL A 176 0.47 -5.69 2.74
N MET A 177 -0.52 -5.60 1.86
CA MET A 177 -1.21 -6.76 1.31
C MET A 177 -0.50 -7.41 0.11
N GLN A 178 -0.34 -6.74 -1.04
CA GLN A 178 0.30 -7.32 -2.23
C GLN A 178 0.58 -6.22 -3.26
N ALA A 179 1.77 -6.23 -3.86
CA ALA A 179 2.22 -5.23 -4.83
C ALA A 179 2.42 -5.76 -6.27
N SER A 180 2.75 -7.04 -6.45
CA SER A 180 3.33 -7.60 -7.67
C SER A 180 2.44 -7.62 -8.91
N ASP A 181 1.13 -7.44 -8.73
CA ASP A 181 0.15 -7.67 -9.80
C ASP A 181 -0.58 -6.41 -10.27
N GLY A 182 -0.31 -5.23 -9.69
CA GLY A 182 -0.90 -3.95 -10.10
C GLY A 182 -2.43 -3.85 -9.98
N ARG A 183 -3.12 -4.93 -9.57
CA ARG A 183 -4.59 -5.07 -9.52
C ARG A 183 -5.27 -4.06 -8.58
N PHE A 184 -4.51 -3.46 -7.66
CA PHE A 184 -5.05 -2.64 -6.57
C PHE A 184 -4.62 -1.16 -6.59
N TYR A 185 -3.67 -0.76 -7.46
CA TYR A 185 -3.12 0.61 -7.46
C TYR A 185 -3.85 1.61 -8.37
N SER A 186 -4.86 1.17 -9.13
CA SER A 186 -5.54 2.02 -10.13
C SER A 186 -6.07 3.34 -9.54
N ALA A 187 -6.62 3.31 -8.33
CA ALA A 187 -7.15 4.48 -7.66
C ALA A 187 -6.07 5.46 -7.19
N ALA A 188 -4.86 4.97 -6.87
CA ALA A 188 -3.77 5.79 -6.36
C ALA A 188 -3.16 6.68 -7.46
N GLY A 189 -2.92 6.12 -8.66
CA GLY A 189 -2.43 6.90 -9.80
C GLY A 189 -3.42 7.95 -10.27
N VAL A 190 -4.71 7.59 -10.35
CA VAL A 190 -5.77 8.54 -10.70
C VAL A 190 -5.88 9.66 -9.66
N ALA A 191 -5.85 9.32 -8.36
CA ALA A 191 -5.87 10.29 -7.28
C ALA A 191 -4.68 11.26 -7.36
N LEU A 192 -3.49 10.76 -7.66
CA LEU A 192 -2.28 11.57 -7.84
C LEU A 192 -2.46 12.60 -8.96
N VAL A 193 -2.95 12.18 -10.13
CA VAL A 193 -3.21 13.09 -11.26
C VAL A 193 -4.26 14.12 -10.89
N VAL A 194 -5.41 13.67 -10.40
CA VAL A 194 -6.58 14.54 -10.16
C VAL A 194 -6.31 15.55 -9.04
N ALA A 195 -5.50 15.18 -8.03
CA ALA A 195 -5.13 16.07 -6.95
C ALA A 195 -4.01 17.05 -7.32
N ALA A 196 -3.04 16.63 -8.16
CA ALA A 196 -1.84 17.42 -8.44
C ALA A 196 -1.94 18.28 -9.71
N VAL A 197 -2.45 17.72 -10.81
CA VAL A 197 -2.40 18.37 -12.13
C VAL A 197 -3.16 19.69 -12.20
N PRO A 198 -4.38 19.83 -11.64
CA PRO A 198 -5.09 21.11 -11.67
C PRO A 198 -4.31 22.27 -11.04
N LEU A 199 -3.56 22.00 -9.96
CA LEU A 199 -2.76 23.01 -9.25
C LEU A 199 -1.71 23.67 -10.16
N LEU A 200 -1.16 22.91 -11.11
CA LEU A 200 -0.13 23.40 -12.04
C LEU A 200 -0.65 24.50 -12.98
N PHE A 201 -1.97 24.59 -13.16
CA PHE A 201 -2.62 25.57 -14.01
C PHE A 201 -3.25 26.74 -13.22
N GLU A 202 -3.13 26.74 -11.90
CA GLU A 202 -3.73 27.76 -11.05
C GLU A 202 -2.69 28.86 -10.71
N GLY A 203 -2.86 30.08 -11.25
CA GLY A 203 -2.01 31.22 -10.88
C GLY A 203 -1.88 31.48 -9.36
N PRO A 204 -2.97 31.41 -8.57
CA PRO A 204 -2.92 31.59 -7.11
C PRO A 204 -2.03 30.59 -6.37
N PHE A 205 -1.84 29.37 -6.91
CA PHE A 205 -0.98 28.36 -6.32
C PHE A 205 0.48 28.83 -6.25
N TYR A 206 0.98 29.42 -7.34
CA TYR A 206 2.34 29.95 -7.40
C TYR A 206 2.53 31.16 -6.48
N VAL A 207 1.51 32.01 -6.34
CA VAL A 207 1.51 33.13 -5.38
C VAL A 207 1.61 32.61 -3.95
N ALA A 208 0.84 31.58 -3.60
CA ALA A 208 0.86 30.99 -2.26
C ALA A 208 2.22 30.35 -1.93
N ILE A 209 2.84 29.67 -2.90
CA ILE A 209 4.18 29.10 -2.77
C ILE A 209 5.25 30.18 -2.60
N ALA A 210 5.18 31.25 -3.40
CA ALA A 210 6.11 32.38 -3.34
C ALA A 210 6.01 33.14 -2.02
N ALA A 211 4.84 33.18 -1.39
CA ALA A 211 4.63 33.79 -0.07
C ALA A 211 5.32 33.01 1.07
N GLN A 212 5.71 31.75 0.86
CA GLN A 212 6.31 30.88 1.89
C GLN A 212 7.65 30.27 1.43
N PRO A 213 8.65 31.07 1.04
CA PRO A 213 9.81 30.60 0.28
C PRO A 213 10.66 29.58 1.07
N ARG A 214 10.77 29.73 2.40
CA ARG A 214 11.53 28.80 3.24
C ARG A 214 10.89 27.40 3.30
N ARG A 215 9.56 27.33 3.42
CA ARG A 215 8.82 26.06 3.47
C ARG A 215 8.85 25.37 2.12
N THR A 216 8.64 26.14 1.05
CA THR A 216 8.76 25.67 -0.33
C THR A 216 10.13 25.09 -0.58
N LEU A 217 11.20 25.84 -0.28
CA LEU A 217 12.57 25.37 -0.46
C LEU A 217 12.84 24.12 0.36
N ALA A 218 12.44 24.09 1.64
CA ALA A 218 12.62 22.92 2.49
C ALA A 218 11.92 21.67 1.90
N LEU A 219 10.71 21.81 1.37
CA LEU A 219 9.98 20.71 0.74
C LEU A 219 10.62 20.23 -0.55
N VAL A 220 11.01 21.15 -1.44
CA VAL A 220 11.69 20.81 -2.70
C VAL A 220 13.03 20.13 -2.43
N VAL A 221 13.81 20.64 -1.47
CA VAL A 221 15.07 20.02 -1.05
C VAL A 221 14.81 18.65 -0.43
N SER A 222 13.79 18.51 0.43
CA SER A 222 13.45 17.22 1.05
C SER A 222 13.02 16.18 0.01
N ALA A 223 12.20 16.58 -0.97
CA ALA A 223 11.80 15.71 -2.09
C ALA A 223 13.02 15.31 -2.96
N GLY A 224 13.93 16.25 -3.22
CA GLY A 224 15.18 15.96 -3.92
C GLY A 224 16.08 14.99 -3.15
N VAL A 225 16.28 15.22 -1.84
CA VAL A 225 17.04 14.32 -0.97
C VAL A 225 16.41 12.93 -0.95
N LEU A 226 15.09 12.85 -0.80
CA LEU A 226 14.37 11.58 -0.84
C LEU A 226 14.60 10.86 -2.18
N ALA A 227 14.47 11.56 -3.31
CA ALA A 227 14.67 10.97 -4.63
C ALA A 227 16.11 10.45 -4.83
N MET A 228 17.12 11.15 -4.30
CA MET A 228 18.53 10.73 -4.41
C MET A 228 18.90 9.62 -3.42
N ALA A 229 18.40 9.70 -2.18
CA ALA A 229 18.74 8.78 -1.10
C ALA A 229 17.89 7.50 -1.12
N ALA A 230 16.74 7.51 -1.80
CA ALA A 230 15.79 6.40 -1.82
C ALA A 230 16.45 5.07 -2.23
N ARG A 231 17.13 5.07 -3.38
CA ARG A 231 17.77 3.87 -3.95
C ARG A 231 18.97 3.35 -3.14
N PRO A 232 19.95 4.17 -2.71
CA PRO A 232 21.05 3.65 -1.88
C PRO A 232 20.55 3.14 -0.53
N LEU A 233 19.54 3.78 0.07
CA LEU A 233 18.92 3.30 1.30
C LEU A 233 18.20 1.95 1.08
N ASP A 234 17.50 1.78 -0.04
CA ASP A 234 16.86 0.52 -0.42
C ASP A 234 17.85 -0.62 -0.54
N VAL A 235 18.91 -0.39 -1.30
CA VAL A 235 19.98 -1.37 -1.49
C VAL A 235 20.60 -1.73 -0.14
N TRP A 236 20.90 -0.73 0.69
CA TRP A 236 21.45 -0.98 2.03
C TRP A 236 20.49 -1.80 2.90
N LEU A 237 19.19 -1.45 2.92
CA LEU A 237 18.17 -2.16 3.69
C LEU A 237 18.02 -3.62 3.25
N LEU A 238 17.94 -3.87 1.94
CA LEU A 238 17.79 -5.20 1.37
C LEU A 238 18.98 -6.12 1.66
N HIS A 239 20.20 -5.56 1.74
CA HIS A 239 21.43 -6.32 1.98
C HIS A 239 21.85 -6.35 3.46
N ASN A 240 21.15 -5.65 4.34
CA ASN A 240 21.46 -5.65 5.77
C ASN A 240 20.71 -6.79 6.48
N ASP A 241 21.25 -8.00 6.38
CA ASP A 241 20.68 -9.20 7.02
C ASP A 241 20.49 -9.04 8.53
N ALA A 242 21.36 -8.29 9.20
CA ALA A 242 21.26 -8.05 10.64
C ALA A 242 20.01 -7.25 11.01
N PHE A 243 19.60 -6.30 10.15
CA PHE A 243 18.33 -5.60 10.29
C PHE A 243 17.16 -6.45 9.79
N HIS A 244 17.30 -7.07 8.62
CA HIS A 244 16.24 -7.86 7.96
C HIS A 244 15.70 -8.97 8.86
N TYR A 245 16.59 -9.72 9.50
CA TYR A 245 16.26 -10.84 10.37
C TYR A 245 16.41 -10.49 11.85
N TRP A 246 16.35 -9.20 12.19
CA TRP A 246 16.38 -8.75 13.57
C TRP A 246 15.14 -9.26 14.32
N THR A 247 15.36 -10.01 15.41
CA THR A 247 14.31 -10.60 16.24
C THR A 247 14.32 -10.05 17.66
N PRO A 248 13.80 -8.83 17.90
CA PRO A 248 13.89 -8.19 19.22
C PRO A 248 12.96 -8.79 20.28
N PHE A 249 11.90 -9.48 19.87
CA PHE A 249 10.82 -9.91 20.78
C PHE A 249 10.67 -11.43 20.92
N PHE A 250 11.29 -12.22 20.03
CA PHE A 250 11.09 -13.67 19.96
C PHE A 250 12.36 -14.38 19.48
N ASP A 251 12.53 -15.65 19.87
CA ASP A 251 13.54 -16.53 19.30
C ASP A 251 13.08 -17.05 17.94
N ALA A 252 13.88 -16.83 16.89
CA ALA A 252 13.62 -17.27 15.52
C ALA A 252 13.39 -18.79 15.40
N SER A 253 13.95 -19.59 16.32
CA SER A 253 13.79 -21.06 16.35
C SER A 253 12.36 -21.53 16.59
N SER A 254 11.53 -20.67 17.19
CA SER A 254 10.13 -20.94 17.51
C SER A 254 9.15 -20.58 16.39
N SER A 255 9.63 -19.91 15.34
CA SER A 255 8.80 -19.52 14.21
C SER A 255 8.57 -20.72 13.29
N PRO A 256 7.32 -21.04 12.88
CA PRO A 256 7.06 -22.05 11.85
C PRO A 256 7.64 -21.66 10.49
N TRP A 257 8.11 -20.42 10.37
CA TRP A 257 8.80 -19.84 9.22
C TRP A 257 10.32 -19.91 9.35
N GLY A 258 10.84 -20.36 10.49
CA GLY A 258 12.27 -20.46 10.78
C GLY A 258 12.98 -21.36 9.78
N THR A 259 14.15 -20.92 9.34
CA THR A 259 15.03 -21.68 8.45
C THR A 259 15.41 -23.00 9.12
N GLY A 260 14.83 -24.10 8.65
CA GLY A 260 15.54 -25.37 8.71
C GLY A 260 16.94 -25.13 8.15
N ARG A 261 17.95 -25.56 8.91
CA ARG A 261 19.35 -25.53 8.46
C ARG A 261 19.49 -26.15 7.07
#